data_AF-A0A9D5YWC1-F1
#
_entry.id   AF-A0A9D5YWC1-F1
#
_cell.length_a   1.000
_cell.length_b   1.000
_cell.length_c   1.000
_cell.angle_alpha   90.00
_cell.angle_beta   90.00
_cell.angle_gamma   90.00
#
_symmetry.space_group_name_H-M   'P 1'
#
loop_
_entity.id
_entity.type
_entity.pdbx_description
1 polymer ?
#
loop_
_entity_poly.entity_id
_entity_poly.type
_entity_poly.pdbx_seq_one_letter_code
_entity_poly.pdbx_strand_id
1 'polypeptide(L)'
;MKRSICIACLVGCLAAAMVPAWPADRAVPGTYSTIAAAMAAAQPGDRIVITGQHVENGLVNVSVNNLTITSGATRADLRETRFAVSAQNVTFQGVDINGNSVAGARSTTAQDLVLLEGTSSNVTFDDCKIINPATGEGDGGAADTNPAQHSNPGTCIEVRTPGPLTIRNCDFVCEDYTEGTGAQNIVNLHFRNAINAVGPVLIENTAFAAEKRNIDFQAGWSNITVRNCTFRNYGTGAGSAAGVYLFPDDADPEGVIRNLLIEGCSFVGNGIGARGIYCPSARTENVVIRNCSFISANMANAIRWIGRGEGPVIDNCVMRIGTRQGIGGTGGFAGEVFYPKGDPRGFIHGFVVRNCVIDGNDNAGIVFEWNVVDGIVIENNTLVDTGREGIGFFEEPCSVLVRGNHITRCGQSTDFVGTANGGIVLAVNDSGVTDTFIISCPSGIIPRWSRGARGIHRLRKPSGIRAI
;
A
#
# COMPACT_ATOMS: atom_id res chain seq x y z
N MET A 1 55.68 -48.07 -11.75
CA MET A 1 55.33 -46.67 -11.43
C MET A 1 53.86 -46.43 -11.74
N LYS A 2 53.14 -45.99 -10.70
CA LYS A 2 51.83 -45.32 -10.58
C LYS A 2 50.74 -45.53 -11.65
N ARG A 3 49.65 -46.12 -11.14
CA ARG A 3 48.26 -46.12 -11.64
C ARG A 3 47.72 -44.69 -11.75
N SER A 4 46.92 -44.40 -12.78
CA SER A 4 45.94 -43.29 -12.80
C SER A 4 44.86 -43.62 -13.83
N ILE A 5 43.88 -44.41 -13.40
CA ILE A 5 42.63 -44.65 -14.15
C ILE A 5 41.72 -43.45 -13.86
N CYS A 6 41.24 -42.81 -14.93
CA CYS A 6 40.35 -41.67 -14.91
C CYS A 6 39.03 -42.00 -14.19
N ILE A 7 38.89 -41.52 -12.95
CA ILE A 7 37.60 -41.33 -12.27
C ILE A 7 37.20 -39.87 -12.55
N ALA A 8 36.62 -39.62 -13.72
CA ALA A 8 36.20 -38.27 -14.12
C ALA A 8 34.87 -38.25 -14.90
N CYS A 9 33.97 -39.21 -14.64
CA CYS A 9 32.62 -39.22 -15.24
C CYS A 9 31.48 -39.52 -14.25
N LEU A 10 31.72 -39.53 -12.93
CA LEU A 10 30.71 -39.98 -11.94
C LEU A 10 30.21 -38.92 -10.95
N VAL A 11 30.58 -37.63 -11.14
CA VAL A 11 30.14 -36.53 -10.25
C VAL A 11 29.14 -35.58 -10.96
N GLY A 12 28.78 -35.85 -12.21
CA GLY A 12 28.00 -34.91 -13.05
C GLY A 12 26.48 -35.09 -13.09
N CYS A 13 25.89 -36.12 -12.46
CA CYS A 13 24.46 -36.45 -12.69
C CYS A 13 23.57 -36.57 -11.44
N LEU A 14 24.01 -36.15 -10.25
CA LEU A 14 23.21 -36.26 -9.02
C LEU A 14 22.92 -34.93 -8.34
N ALA A 15 22.49 -33.95 -9.12
CA ALA A 15 21.59 -32.90 -8.65
C ALA A 15 20.28 -32.99 -9.43
N ALA A 16 19.70 -34.20 -9.48
CA ALA A 16 18.27 -34.30 -9.72
C ALA A 16 17.62 -33.54 -8.56
N ALA A 17 17.12 -32.34 -8.84
CA ALA A 17 16.28 -31.60 -7.92
C ALA A 17 15.23 -32.59 -7.40
N MET A 18 15.33 -32.95 -6.12
CA MET A 18 14.36 -33.84 -5.49
C MET A 18 13.04 -33.08 -5.51
N VAL A 19 12.23 -33.33 -6.53
CA VAL A 19 10.85 -32.89 -6.55
C VAL A 19 10.23 -33.51 -5.29
N PRO A 20 9.69 -32.71 -4.35
CA PRO A 20 9.10 -33.26 -3.14
C PRO A 20 8.06 -34.30 -3.54
N ALA A 21 8.24 -35.53 -3.04
CA ALA A 21 7.32 -36.62 -3.30
C ALA A 21 6.04 -36.34 -2.51
N TRP A 22 4.98 -35.95 -3.21
CA TRP A 22 3.65 -35.77 -2.64
C TRP A 22 3.09 -37.14 -2.19
N PRO A 23 2.47 -37.27 -1.01
CA PRO A 23 1.84 -38.51 -0.57
C PRO A 23 0.74 -38.99 -1.53
N ALA A 24 -0.07 -38.07 -2.07
CA ALA A 24 -1.04 -38.38 -3.11
C ALA A 24 -1.43 -37.14 -3.96
N ASP A 25 -1.72 -37.39 -5.24
CA ASP A 25 -2.37 -36.43 -6.14
C ASP A 25 -3.89 -36.69 -6.18
N ARG A 26 -4.68 -35.65 -5.91
CA ARG A 26 -6.15 -35.64 -5.96
C ARG A 26 -6.58 -34.85 -7.19
N ALA A 27 -6.77 -35.54 -8.31
CA ALA A 27 -7.07 -34.89 -9.59
C ALA A 27 -8.54 -34.42 -9.70
N VAL A 28 -8.73 -33.21 -10.23
CA VAL A 28 -10.02 -32.56 -10.50
C VAL A 28 -10.01 -31.95 -11.92
N PRO A 29 -10.87 -32.40 -12.85
CA PRO A 29 -11.68 -33.61 -12.75
C PRO A 29 -10.78 -34.85 -12.86
N GLY A 30 -11.30 -36.00 -12.46
CA GLY A 30 -10.58 -37.27 -12.56
C GLY A 30 -11.02 -38.18 -11.44
N THR A 31 -10.15 -38.34 -10.43
CA THR A 31 -10.48 -39.10 -9.21
C THR A 31 -11.67 -38.49 -8.46
N TYR A 32 -11.81 -37.16 -8.53
CA TYR A 32 -12.91 -36.42 -7.90
C TYR A 32 -13.65 -35.61 -8.95
N SER A 33 -14.97 -35.52 -8.79
CA SER A 33 -15.84 -34.72 -9.66
C SER A 33 -15.83 -33.23 -9.29
N THR A 34 -15.45 -32.89 -8.06
CA THR A 34 -15.42 -31.52 -7.52
C THR A 34 -14.17 -31.30 -6.66
N ILE A 35 -13.72 -30.06 -6.57
CA ILE A 35 -12.69 -29.56 -5.66
C ILE A 35 -13.13 -29.79 -4.21
N ALA A 36 -14.40 -29.50 -3.87
CA ALA A 36 -14.91 -29.78 -2.52
C ALA A 36 -14.81 -31.27 -2.13
N ALA A 37 -15.08 -32.19 -3.07
CA ALA A 37 -14.94 -33.62 -2.81
C ALA A 37 -13.46 -34.04 -2.69
N ALA A 38 -12.58 -33.49 -3.52
CA ALA A 38 -11.13 -33.71 -3.41
C ALA A 38 -10.60 -33.21 -2.05
N MET A 39 -11.05 -32.02 -1.63
CA MET A 39 -10.69 -31.40 -0.36
C MET A 39 -11.16 -32.23 0.84
N ALA A 40 -12.39 -32.73 0.81
CA ALA A 40 -12.94 -33.58 1.88
C ALA A 40 -12.19 -34.91 2.04
N ALA A 41 -11.55 -35.41 0.97
CA ALA A 41 -10.76 -36.63 1.00
C ALA A 41 -9.26 -36.40 1.22
N ALA A 42 -8.80 -35.14 1.18
CA ALA A 42 -7.38 -34.79 1.29
C ALA A 42 -6.82 -35.14 2.68
N GLN A 43 -5.57 -35.55 2.70
CA GLN A 43 -4.79 -35.78 3.92
C GLN A 43 -3.59 -34.81 3.96
N PRO A 44 -2.99 -34.58 5.15
CA PRO A 44 -1.83 -33.71 5.24
C PRO A 44 -0.69 -34.15 4.33
N GLY A 45 -0.16 -33.21 3.54
CA GLY A 45 0.86 -33.45 2.53
C GLY A 45 0.31 -33.64 1.12
N ASP A 46 -0.98 -33.94 0.95
CA ASP A 46 -1.60 -34.18 -0.37
C ASP A 46 -1.50 -32.95 -1.29
N ARG A 47 -1.64 -33.23 -2.59
CA ARG A 47 -1.77 -32.21 -3.62
C ARG A 47 -3.10 -32.35 -4.36
N ILE A 48 -3.86 -31.26 -4.47
CA ILE A 48 -5.05 -31.17 -5.31
C ILE A 48 -4.63 -30.60 -6.65
N VAL A 49 -4.81 -31.38 -7.72
CA VAL A 49 -4.38 -31.02 -9.08
C VAL A 49 -5.62 -30.72 -9.91
N ILE A 50 -5.78 -29.46 -10.32
CA ILE A 50 -6.96 -28.98 -11.02
C ILE A 50 -6.64 -28.74 -12.49
N THR A 51 -7.48 -29.18 -13.42
CA THR A 51 -7.26 -28.99 -14.87
C THR A 51 -8.48 -28.44 -15.56
N GLY A 52 -8.28 -27.39 -16.35
CA GLY A 52 -9.36 -26.75 -17.09
C GLY A 52 -10.20 -25.83 -16.23
N GLN A 53 -11.44 -25.59 -16.67
CA GLN A 53 -12.37 -24.68 -16.02
C GLN A 53 -13.31 -25.44 -15.08
N HIS A 54 -13.47 -24.94 -13.87
CA HIS A 54 -14.33 -25.48 -12.83
C HIS A 54 -15.24 -24.42 -12.25
N VAL A 55 -16.49 -24.79 -12.00
CA VAL A 55 -17.47 -23.94 -11.34
C VAL A 55 -17.90 -24.62 -10.05
N GLU A 56 -17.63 -24.00 -8.90
CA GLU A 56 -18.20 -24.43 -7.62
C GLU A 56 -19.01 -23.30 -7.01
N ASN A 57 -20.33 -23.40 -7.11
CA ASN A 57 -21.28 -22.42 -6.58
C ASN A 57 -21.39 -22.50 -5.05
N GLY A 58 -20.26 -22.33 -4.34
CA GLY A 58 -20.17 -22.66 -2.93
C GLY A 58 -18.87 -22.22 -2.25
N LEU A 59 -18.79 -22.55 -0.96
CA LEU A 59 -17.60 -22.34 -0.15
C LEU A 59 -16.84 -23.67 -0.04
N VAL A 60 -15.57 -23.66 -0.46
CA VAL A 60 -14.63 -24.76 -0.26
C VAL A 60 -13.82 -24.49 1.02
N ASN A 61 -13.99 -25.36 2.01
CA ASN A 61 -13.26 -25.26 3.28
C ASN A 61 -11.90 -25.96 3.16
N VAL A 62 -10.81 -25.20 3.29
CA VAL A 62 -9.44 -25.71 3.34
C VAL A 62 -9.01 -25.88 4.79
N SER A 63 -9.26 -27.06 5.34
CA SER A 63 -9.01 -27.41 6.75
C SER A 63 -7.87 -28.42 6.97
N VAL A 64 -7.22 -28.86 5.89
CA VAL A 64 -6.12 -29.84 5.93
C VAL A 64 -4.77 -29.12 5.87
N ASN A 65 -3.90 -29.39 6.86
CA ASN A 65 -2.55 -28.81 6.93
C ASN A 65 -1.62 -29.39 5.86
N ASN A 66 -0.58 -28.64 5.47
CA ASN A 66 0.43 -29.07 4.50
C ASN A 66 -0.19 -29.45 3.15
N LEU A 67 -1.08 -28.64 2.62
CA LEU A 67 -1.81 -28.92 1.39
C LEU A 67 -1.33 -28.03 0.25
N THR A 68 -1.19 -28.58 -0.95
CA THR A 68 -0.98 -27.79 -2.16
C THR A 68 -2.17 -27.92 -3.10
N ILE A 69 -2.72 -26.79 -3.54
CA ILE A 69 -3.77 -26.68 -4.55
C ILE A 69 -3.10 -26.07 -5.79
N THR A 70 -3.08 -26.82 -6.90
CA THR A 70 -2.32 -26.41 -8.08
C THR A 70 -3.03 -26.74 -9.38
N SER A 71 -2.65 -26.04 -10.45
CA SER A 71 -3.02 -26.41 -11.81
C SER A 71 -2.25 -27.64 -12.31
N GLY A 72 -2.86 -28.44 -13.19
CA GLY A 72 -2.15 -29.43 -13.99
C GLY A 72 -1.37 -28.79 -15.14
N ALA A 73 -1.36 -29.43 -16.31
CA ALA A 73 -0.57 -28.98 -17.47
C ALA A 73 -1.02 -27.61 -18.04
N THR A 74 -2.26 -27.20 -17.77
CA THR A 74 -2.83 -25.91 -18.16
C THR A 74 -3.35 -25.20 -16.92
N ARG A 75 -3.26 -23.86 -16.89
CA ARG A 75 -3.78 -23.02 -15.82
C ARG A 75 -5.24 -23.38 -15.52
N ALA A 76 -5.55 -23.58 -14.24
CA ALA A 76 -6.91 -23.92 -13.81
C ALA A 76 -7.74 -22.64 -13.65
N ASP A 77 -8.96 -22.63 -14.18
CA ASP A 77 -9.89 -21.50 -14.07
C ASP A 77 -11.03 -21.86 -13.10
N LEU A 78 -10.94 -21.38 -11.87
CA LEU A 78 -11.87 -21.65 -10.78
C LEU A 78 -12.90 -20.53 -10.72
N ARG A 79 -14.05 -20.72 -11.37
CA ARG A 79 -15.13 -19.75 -11.44
C ARG A 79 -16.14 -19.94 -10.33
N GLU A 80 -16.61 -18.84 -9.77
CA GLU A 80 -17.62 -18.80 -8.72
C GLU A 80 -17.24 -19.53 -7.43
N THR A 81 -16.00 -20.03 -7.35
CA THR A 81 -15.46 -20.80 -6.24
C THR A 81 -14.92 -19.86 -5.18
N ARG A 82 -15.31 -20.10 -3.93
CA ARG A 82 -14.78 -19.37 -2.77
C ARG A 82 -14.03 -20.30 -1.85
N PHE A 83 -13.00 -19.79 -1.17
CA PHE A 83 -12.19 -20.55 -0.24
C PHE A 83 -12.23 -19.95 1.16
N ALA A 84 -12.52 -20.78 2.17
CA ALA A 84 -12.22 -20.46 3.57
C ALA A 84 -11.04 -21.31 4.00
N VAL A 85 -9.91 -20.68 4.28
CA VAL A 85 -8.68 -21.34 4.70
C VAL A 85 -8.54 -21.20 6.20
N SER A 86 -8.59 -22.34 6.89
CA SER A 86 -8.36 -22.43 8.34
C SER A 86 -7.14 -23.30 8.69
N ALA A 87 -6.49 -23.89 7.69
CA ALA A 87 -5.32 -24.76 7.84
C ALA A 87 -3.97 -24.03 7.72
N GLN A 88 -2.91 -24.71 8.16
CA GLN A 88 -1.52 -24.24 8.11
C GLN A 88 -0.76 -24.84 6.94
N ASN A 89 0.27 -24.12 6.45
CA ASN A 89 1.15 -24.57 5.37
C ASN A 89 0.37 -24.90 4.09
N VAL A 90 -0.54 -24.01 3.69
CA VAL A 90 -1.37 -24.16 2.50
C VAL A 90 -0.75 -23.38 1.34
N THR A 91 -0.64 -24.00 0.17
CA THR A 91 -0.12 -23.35 -1.04
C THR A 91 -1.16 -23.39 -2.15
N PHE A 92 -1.44 -22.24 -2.76
CA PHE A 92 -2.11 -22.10 -4.04
C PHE A 92 -1.05 -21.80 -5.10
N GLN A 93 -0.98 -22.60 -6.16
CA GLN A 93 0.06 -22.48 -7.18
C GLN A 93 -0.48 -22.61 -8.61
N GLY A 94 -0.35 -21.57 -9.42
CA GLY A 94 -0.72 -21.61 -10.84
C GLY A 94 -2.23 -21.66 -11.10
N VAL A 95 -3.05 -21.24 -10.13
CA VAL A 95 -4.52 -21.29 -10.24
C VAL A 95 -5.11 -19.89 -10.45
N ASP A 96 -6.16 -19.83 -11.26
CA ASP A 96 -6.96 -18.63 -11.47
C ASP A 96 -8.24 -18.73 -10.65
N ILE A 97 -8.46 -17.80 -9.73
CA ILE A 97 -9.66 -17.73 -8.88
C ILE A 97 -10.51 -16.56 -9.38
N ASN A 98 -11.63 -16.88 -9.99
CA ASN A 98 -12.49 -15.92 -10.68
C ASN A 98 -13.86 -15.86 -9.97
N GLY A 99 -14.12 -14.75 -9.30
CA GLY A 99 -15.43 -14.44 -8.74
C GLY A 99 -16.52 -14.32 -9.79
N ASN A 100 -17.77 -14.40 -9.36
CA ASN A 100 -18.92 -14.23 -10.26
C ASN A 100 -19.41 -12.78 -10.24
N SER A 101 -19.57 -12.19 -11.43
CA SER A 101 -20.40 -11.00 -11.63
C SER A 101 -21.79 -11.45 -12.08
N VAL A 102 -22.65 -11.85 -11.15
CA VAL A 102 -24.06 -12.03 -11.54
C VAL A 102 -24.68 -10.64 -11.63
N ALA A 103 -24.73 -10.09 -12.84
CA ALA A 103 -25.47 -8.87 -13.14
C ALA A 103 -26.90 -8.99 -12.59
N GLY A 104 -27.24 -8.12 -11.63
CA GLY A 104 -28.57 -8.08 -11.00
C GLY A 104 -28.79 -9.00 -9.80
N ALA A 105 -27.82 -9.86 -9.42
CA ALA A 105 -27.90 -10.54 -8.13
C ALA A 105 -27.45 -9.58 -7.02
N ARG A 106 -28.42 -9.03 -6.29
CA ARG A 106 -28.20 -8.48 -4.96
C ARG A 106 -27.80 -9.63 -4.03
N SER A 107 -26.55 -10.06 -4.07
CA SER A 107 -26.02 -10.90 -3.00
C SER A 107 -25.92 -10.05 -1.75
N THR A 108 -26.88 -10.20 -0.86
CA THR A 108 -26.85 -9.61 0.50
C THR A 108 -25.70 -10.16 1.34
N THR A 109 -24.95 -11.12 0.83
CA THR A 109 -23.70 -11.62 1.40
C THR A 109 -22.58 -11.41 0.39
N ALA A 110 -22.24 -10.14 0.20
CA ALA A 110 -20.90 -9.68 -0.14
C ALA A 110 -19.83 -10.51 0.60
N GLN A 111 -19.20 -11.48 -0.07
CA GLN A 111 -18.24 -12.39 0.56
C GLN A 111 -16.95 -12.43 -0.26
N ASP A 112 -15.83 -12.43 0.44
CA ASP A 112 -14.47 -12.45 -0.13
C ASP A 112 -14.24 -13.74 -0.92
N LEU A 113 -13.42 -13.69 -1.98
CA LEU A 113 -13.12 -14.91 -2.76
C LEU A 113 -12.28 -15.90 -1.95
N VAL A 114 -11.34 -15.37 -1.16
CA VAL A 114 -10.55 -16.16 -0.23
C VAL A 114 -10.56 -15.48 1.13
N LEU A 115 -10.95 -16.23 2.15
CA LEU A 115 -10.89 -15.84 3.56
C LEU A 115 -9.82 -16.65 4.28
N LEU A 116 -8.81 -15.99 4.84
CA LEU A 116 -7.81 -16.60 5.71
C LEU A 116 -8.21 -16.33 7.17
N GLU A 117 -8.61 -17.37 7.89
CA GLU A 117 -9.17 -17.24 9.24
C GLU A 117 -8.79 -18.40 10.19
N GLY A 118 -9.25 -18.31 11.44
CA GLY A 118 -9.04 -19.33 12.47
C GLY A 118 -7.56 -19.58 12.80
N THR A 119 -7.06 -20.74 12.39
CA THR A 119 -5.67 -21.18 12.65
C THR A 119 -4.76 -21.04 11.43
N SER A 120 -5.20 -20.36 10.37
CA SER A 120 -4.43 -20.28 9.13
C SER A 120 -3.11 -19.52 9.32
N SER A 121 -2.03 -20.12 8.84
CA SER A 121 -0.65 -19.63 9.01
C SER A 121 0.27 -20.29 7.99
N ASN A 122 1.29 -19.56 7.53
CA ASN A 122 2.18 -19.98 6.45
C ASN A 122 1.42 -20.34 5.16
N VAL A 123 0.56 -19.42 4.73
CA VAL A 123 -0.20 -19.55 3.47
C VAL A 123 0.61 -18.94 2.34
N THR A 124 0.66 -19.60 1.19
CA THR A 124 1.36 -19.13 0.00
C THR A 124 0.43 -19.06 -1.21
N PHE A 125 0.47 -17.94 -1.93
CA PHE A 125 -0.06 -17.80 -3.28
C PHE A 125 1.13 -17.55 -4.21
N ASP A 126 1.31 -18.43 -5.20
CA ASP A 126 2.37 -18.32 -6.21
C ASP A 126 1.79 -18.47 -7.61
N ASP A 127 2.12 -17.55 -8.50
CA ASP A 127 1.68 -17.57 -9.91
C ASP A 127 0.15 -17.69 -10.06
N CYS A 128 -0.59 -17.04 -9.17
CA CYS A 128 -2.06 -17.05 -9.19
C CYS A 128 -2.61 -15.81 -9.88
N LYS A 129 -3.74 -15.95 -10.58
CA LYS A 129 -4.57 -14.81 -10.99
C LYS A 129 -5.83 -14.78 -10.15
N ILE A 130 -6.15 -13.66 -9.53
CA ILE A 130 -7.33 -13.55 -8.67
C ILE A 130 -8.17 -12.39 -9.18
N ILE A 131 -9.34 -12.71 -9.71
CA ILE A 131 -10.24 -11.75 -10.32
C ILE A 131 -11.52 -11.72 -9.51
N ASN A 132 -11.85 -10.59 -8.89
CA ASN A 132 -13.16 -10.39 -8.27
C ASN A 132 -13.92 -9.33 -9.07
N PRO A 133 -14.80 -9.73 -10.00
CA PRO A 133 -15.63 -8.77 -10.69
C PRO A 133 -16.73 -8.35 -9.71
N ALA A 134 -16.49 -7.25 -8.99
CA ALA A 134 -17.51 -6.71 -8.10
C ALA A 134 -18.66 -6.23 -8.98
N THR A 135 -19.90 -6.67 -8.71
CA THR A 135 -21.12 -6.08 -9.30
C THR A 135 -22.22 -5.91 -8.27
N GLY A 136 -21.84 -5.75 -7.00
CA GLY A 136 -22.78 -5.60 -5.89
C GLY A 136 -23.01 -4.14 -5.55
N GLU A 137 -24.14 -3.57 -6.00
CA GLU A 137 -24.69 -2.36 -5.41
C GLU A 137 -24.91 -2.60 -3.91
N GLY A 138 -24.00 -2.13 -3.06
CA GLY A 138 -24.31 -1.89 -1.66
C GLY A 138 -25.30 -0.72 -1.61
N ASP A 139 -26.41 -0.88 -0.89
CA ASP A 139 -27.42 0.17 -0.73
C ASP A 139 -26.74 1.51 -0.45
N GLY A 140 -27.05 2.53 -1.28
CA GLY A 140 -26.54 3.89 -1.19
C GLY A 140 -27.03 4.66 0.04
N GLY A 141 -26.99 4.05 1.21
CA GLY A 141 -27.50 4.57 2.47
C GLY A 141 -26.38 5.07 3.37
N ALA A 142 -26.11 6.38 3.29
CA ALA A 142 -25.41 7.21 4.26
C ALA A 142 -23.94 6.85 4.57
N ALA A 143 -23.17 7.89 4.87
CA ALA A 143 -21.88 7.76 5.54
C ALA A 143 -22.10 7.13 6.92
N ASP A 144 -22.14 5.80 6.98
CA ASP A 144 -22.20 5.09 8.25
C ASP A 144 -20.84 5.24 8.92
N THR A 145 -20.84 5.87 10.09
CA THR A 145 -19.66 6.34 10.80
C THR A 145 -18.95 5.22 11.58
N ASN A 146 -19.21 3.96 11.27
CA ASN A 146 -18.71 2.80 12.00
C ASN A 146 -17.86 1.85 11.14
N PRO A 147 -16.55 2.15 10.96
CA PRO A 147 -15.60 1.32 10.22
C PRO A 147 -15.51 -0.16 10.64
N ALA A 148 -15.94 -0.51 11.86
CA ALA A 148 -15.83 -1.87 12.40
C ALA A 148 -16.84 -2.89 11.80
N GLN A 149 -17.88 -2.47 11.09
CA GLN A 149 -18.93 -3.38 10.58
C GLN A 149 -18.94 -3.62 9.06
N HIS A 150 -18.01 -3.03 8.30
CA HIS A 150 -18.00 -3.23 6.84
C HIS A 150 -17.43 -4.61 6.49
N SER A 151 -18.25 -5.65 6.33
CA SER A 151 -17.86 -6.66 5.33
C SER A 151 -17.68 -5.91 4.01
N ASN A 152 -16.52 -6.04 3.35
CA ASN A 152 -16.24 -5.30 2.12
C ASN A 152 -16.73 -6.16 0.94
N PRO A 153 -17.92 -5.91 0.34
CA PRO A 153 -18.23 -6.45 -0.97
C PRO A 153 -17.11 -6.12 -1.93
N GLY A 154 -16.49 -7.14 -2.50
CA GLY A 154 -15.46 -6.99 -3.53
C GLY A 154 -14.02 -7.13 -3.03
N THR A 155 -13.76 -7.81 -1.90
CA THR A 155 -12.38 -8.18 -1.56
C THR A 155 -11.92 -9.41 -2.35
N CYS A 156 -10.74 -9.36 -2.99
CA CYS A 156 -10.15 -10.55 -3.62
C CYS A 156 -9.62 -11.53 -2.52
N ILE A 157 -8.84 -11.09 -1.52
CA ILE A 157 -8.47 -11.89 -0.33
C ILE A 157 -8.65 -11.07 0.95
N GLU A 158 -9.38 -11.61 1.92
CA GLU A 158 -9.40 -11.10 3.30
C GLU A 158 -8.52 -11.97 4.21
N VAL A 159 -7.67 -11.31 4.99
CA VAL A 159 -6.75 -11.93 5.95
C VAL A 159 -7.13 -11.47 7.35
N ARG A 160 -7.64 -12.39 8.16
CA ARG A 160 -8.06 -12.11 9.55
C ARG A 160 -7.13 -12.70 10.61
N THR A 161 -6.23 -13.61 10.22
CA THR A 161 -5.36 -14.30 11.16
C THR A 161 -3.91 -13.87 11.09
N PRO A 162 -3.25 -13.73 12.25
CA PRO A 162 -1.80 -13.63 12.35
C PRO A 162 -1.11 -14.86 11.79
N GLY A 163 -0.24 -14.69 10.81
CA GLY A 163 0.65 -15.76 10.38
C GLY A 163 1.54 -15.31 9.23
N PRO A 164 2.63 -16.05 8.94
CA PRO A 164 3.37 -15.84 7.72
C PRO A 164 2.44 -15.96 6.51
N LEU A 165 2.50 -14.99 5.62
CA LEU A 165 1.76 -14.99 4.35
C LEU A 165 2.73 -14.63 3.24
N THR A 166 2.77 -15.42 2.19
CA THR A 166 3.54 -15.12 0.99
C THR A 166 2.61 -15.01 -0.21
N ILE A 167 2.64 -13.88 -0.91
CA ILE A 167 1.96 -13.67 -2.19
C ILE A 167 3.04 -13.26 -3.18
N ARG A 168 3.26 -14.06 -4.22
CA ARG A 168 4.28 -13.76 -5.21
C ARG A 168 3.87 -14.11 -6.62
N ASN A 169 4.33 -13.30 -7.58
CA ASN A 169 4.07 -13.49 -9.01
C ASN A 169 2.57 -13.55 -9.34
N CYS A 170 1.74 -12.86 -8.54
CA CYS A 170 0.29 -12.88 -8.71
C CYS A 170 -0.20 -11.69 -9.53
N ASP A 171 -1.39 -11.83 -10.10
CA ASP A 171 -2.12 -10.72 -10.72
C ASP A 171 -3.51 -10.63 -10.08
N PHE A 172 -3.80 -9.49 -9.47
CA PHE A 172 -5.08 -9.20 -8.83
C PHE A 172 -5.84 -8.20 -9.69
N VAL A 173 -7.07 -8.56 -10.05
CA VAL A 173 -7.96 -7.72 -10.86
C VAL A 173 -9.33 -7.68 -10.19
N CYS A 174 -9.57 -6.66 -9.38
CA CYS A 174 -10.87 -6.40 -8.78
C CYS A 174 -11.51 -5.21 -9.55
N GLU A 175 -12.23 -5.47 -10.65
CA GLU A 175 -12.84 -4.45 -11.54
C GLU A 175 -14.38 -4.45 -11.41
N ASP A 176 -15.02 -3.27 -11.47
CA ASP A 176 -16.47 -3.07 -11.56
C ASP A 176 -16.77 -2.07 -12.69
N TYR A 177 -16.83 -2.56 -13.93
CA TYR A 177 -17.03 -1.71 -15.11
C TYR A 177 -18.47 -1.16 -15.21
N THR A 178 -18.87 -0.31 -14.27
CA THR A 178 -20.00 0.59 -14.45
C THR A 178 -19.68 1.97 -13.88
N GLU A 179 -19.18 2.86 -14.75
CA GLU A 179 -19.08 4.29 -14.44
C GLU A 179 -20.42 4.80 -13.89
N GLY A 180 -20.43 5.26 -12.63
CA GLY A 180 -21.54 6.02 -12.06
C GLY A 180 -22.27 5.42 -10.86
N THR A 181 -21.97 4.18 -10.45
CA THR A 181 -22.73 3.50 -9.36
C THR A 181 -21.93 3.36 -8.06
N GLY A 182 -21.17 4.38 -7.65
CA GLY A 182 -20.72 4.55 -6.25
C GLY A 182 -20.23 3.30 -5.50
N ALA A 183 -19.58 2.33 -6.17
CA ALA A 183 -19.23 1.04 -5.58
C ALA A 183 -18.26 1.25 -4.41
N GLN A 184 -18.73 0.94 -3.19
CA GLN A 184 -18.14 1.58 -2.03
C GLN A 184 -16.88 0.92 -1.46
N ASN A 185 -16.48 -0.32 -1.71
CA ASN A 185 -15.24 -0.86 -1.07
C ASN A 185 -14.58 -2.05 -1.79
N ILE A 186 -14.20 -1.87 -3.06
CA ILE A 186 -13.46 -2.88 -3.82
C ILE A 186 -11.98 -2.88 -3.42
N VAL A 187 -11.46 -4.01 -2.94
CA VAL A 187 -10.09 -4.15 -2.41
C VAL A 187 -9.42 -5.45 -2.88
N ASN A 188 -8.18 -5.42 -3.35
CA ASN A 188 -7.51 -6.70 -3.69
C ASN A 188 -7.16 -7.48 -2.42
N LEU A 189 -6.43 -6.88 -1.49
CA LEU A 189 -5.97 -7.52 -0.26
C LEU A 189 -6.41 -6.72 0.96
N HIS A 190 -7.06 -7.37 1.90
CA HIS A 190 -7.55 -6.72 3.11
C HIS A 190 -7.07 -7.44 4.37
N PHE A 191 -6.21 -6.77 5.12
CA PHE A 191 -5.63 -7.27 6.36
C PHE A 191 -6.37 -6.68 7.56
N ARG A 192 -7.14 -7.51 8.26
CA ARG A 192 -8.07 -7.08 9.32
C ARG A 192 -7.92 -7.79 10.65
N ASN A 193 -8.35 -7.10 11.71
CA ASN A 193 -8.66 -7.63 13.05
C ASN A 193 -7.57 -8.54 13.65
N ALA A 194 -6.31 -8.35 13.27
CA ALA A 194 -5.22 -9.12 13.80
C ALA A 194 -4.62 -8.36 14.99
N ILE A 195 -5.29 -8.45 16.14
CA ILE A 195 -4.74 -7.95 17.39
C ILE A 195 -3.43 -8.72 17.64
N ASN A 196 -2.30 -8.00 17.58
CA ASN A 196 -0.96 -8.58 17.64
C ASN A 196 -0.65 -9.56 16.50
N ALA A 197 -0.87 -9.17 15.25
CA ALA A 197 -0.43 -9.98 14.12
C ALA A 197 1.10 -10.13 14.11
N VAL A 198 1.60 -11.31 14.47
CA VAL A 198 3.03 -11.65 14.46
C VAL A 198 3.30 -12.68 13.37
N GLY A 199 3.80 -12.22 12.24
CA GLY A 199 4.26 -13.10 11.16
C GLY A 199 4.70 -12.27 9.95
N PRO A 200 5.78 -12.67 9.25
CA PRO A 200 6.21 -11.95 8.06
C PRO A 200 5.15 -12.03 6.98
N VAL A 201 4.67 -10.89 6.51
CA VAL A 201 3.85 -10.79 5.30
C VAL A 201 4.77 -10.37 4.17
N LEU A 202 4.91 -11.22 3.14
CA LEU A 202 5.67 -10.93 1.93
C LEU A 202 4.73 -10.85 0.73
N ILE A 203 4.70 -9.70 0.09
CA ILE A 203 4.00 -9.45 -1.18
C ILE A 203 5.04 -9.03 -2.20
N GLU A 204 5.23 -9.82 -3.27
CA GLU A 204 6.31 -9.62 -4.23
C GLU A 204 5.90 -9.83 -5.69
N ASN A 205 6.47 -9.05 -6.61
CA ASN A 205 6.31 -9.23 -8.07
C ASN A 205 4.84 -9.37 -8.48
N THR A 206 3.97 -8.62 -7.81
CA THR A 206 2.52 -8.77 -7.92
C THR A 206 1.94 -7.53 -8.60
N ALA A 207 1.03 -7.76 -9.55
CA ALA A 207 0.26 -6.70 -10.18
C ALA A 207 -1.09 -6.56 -9.50
N PHE A 208 -1.51 -5.32 -9.27
CA PHE A 208 -2.78 -5.00 -8.65
C PHE A 208 -3.54 -4.00 -9.51
N ALA A 209 -4.75 -4.38 -9.93
CA ALA A 209 -5.76 -3.50 -10.46
C ALA A 209 -6.98 -3.58 -9.55
N ALA A 210 -7.42 -2.46 -8.98
CA ALA A 210 -8.63 -2.40 -8.18
C ALA A 210 -9.20 -0.99 -8.26
N GLU A 211 -10.51 -0.85 -8.27
CA GLU A 211 -11.17 0.44 -8.44
C GLU A 211 -10.97 1.43 -7.30
N LYS A 212 -10.99 0.94 -6.06
CA LYS A 212 -10.86 1.80 -4.88
C LYS A 212 -9.49 1.66 -4.22
N ARG A 213 -9.17 0.47 -3.70
CA ARG A 213 -7.89 0.23 -2.99
C ARG A 213 -7.26 -1.08 -3.42
N ASN A 214 -5.93 -1.16 -3.50
CA ASN A 214 -5.30 -2.45 -3.78
C ASN A 214 -4.99 -3.20 -2.50
N ILE A 215 -4.29 -2.58 -1.54
CA ILE A 215 -3.92 -3.22 -0.28
C ILE A 215 -4.36 -2.36 0.90
N ASP A 216 -5.11 -2.97 1.80
CA ASP A 216 -5.59 -2.38 3.04
C ASP A 216 -4.92 -3.05 4.23
N PHE A 217 -4.14 -2.30 5.02
CA PHE A 217 -3.64 -2.73 6.32
C PHE A 217 -4.37 -1.98 7.43
N GLN A 218 -5.14 -2.72 8.23
CA GLN A 218 -5.67 -2.21 9.49
C GLN A 218 -4.53 -2.10 10.52
N ALA A 219 -4.73 -1.34 11.58
CA ALA A 219 -3.79 -1.28 12.69
C ALA A 219 -3.62 -2.67 13.36
N GLY A 220 -2.44 -2.92 13.95
CA GLY A 220 -2.11 -4.18 14.63
C GLY A 220 -1.21 -5.14 13.83
N TRP A 221 -0.97 -4.86 12.56
CA TRP A 221 -0.09 -5.66 11.70
C TRP A 221 1.38 -5.29 11.82
N SER A 222 2.28 -6.29 11.73
CA SER A 222 3.71 -6.07 11.83
C SER A 222 4.53 -6.94 10.89
N ASN A 223 5.76 -6.51 10.57
CA ASN A 223 6.73 -7.24 9.75
C ASN A 223 6.23 -7.49 8.32
N ILE A 224 5.84 -6.41 7.65
CA ILE A 224 5.26 -6.45 6.31
C ILE A 224 6.32 -6.01 5.30
N THR A 225 6.46 -6.76 4.22
CA THR A 225 7.26 -6.38 3.05
C THR A 225 6.40 -6.43 1.80
N VAL A 226 6.28 -5.30 1.12
CA VAL A 226 5.67 -5.17 -0.20
C VAL A 226 6.77 -4.74 -1.16
N ARG A 227 7.16 -5.60 -2.11
CA ARG A 227 8.31 -5.32 -2.98
C ARG A 227 8.06 -5.62 -4.45
N ASN A 228 8.62 -4.80 -5.33
CA ASN A 228 8.56 -5.00 -6.79
C ASN A 228 7.12 -5.19 -7.33
N CYS A 229 6.15 -4.54 -6.68
CA CYS A 229 4.74 -4.63 -7.06
C CYS A 229 4.34 -3.48 -7.98
N THR A 230 3.35 -3.71 -8.85
CA THR A 230 2.76 -2.67 -9.70
C THR A 230 1.30 -2.44 -9.31
N PHE A 231 0.96 -1.20 -8.98
CA PHE A 231 -0.37 -0.76 -8.61
C PHE A 231 -0.94 0.10 -9.73
N ARG A 232 -2.13 -0.27 -10.23
CA ARG A 232 -2.81 0.42 -11.33
C ARG A 232 -4.32 0.53 -11.11
N ASN A 233 -4.94 1.44 -11.86
CA ASN A 233 -6.39 1.56 -12.02
C ASN A 233 -7.19 1.78 -10.72
N TYR A 234 -6.58 2.31 -9.66
CA TYR A 234 -7.29 2.67 -8.43
C TYR A 234 -7.63 4.17 -8.42
N GLY A 235 -8.79 4.54 -7.85
CA GLY A 235 -9.19 5.95 -7.79
C GLY A 235 -10.61 6.31 -8.21
N THR A 236 -11.51 5.37 -8.48
CA THR A 236 -12.92 5.71 -8.76
C THR A 236 -13.64 5.91 -7.43
N GLY A 237 -13.95 7.17 -7.08
CA GLY A 237 -14.67 7.52 -5.86
C GLY A 237 -13.83 8.31 -4.85
N ALA A 238 -14.36 9.47 -4.44
CA ALA A 238 -13.65 10.44 -3.62
C ALA A 238 -13.26 9.91 -2.22
N GLY A 239 -12.12 10.39 -1.70
CA GLY A 239 -11.82 10.37 -0.26
C GLY A 239 -10.76 9.37 0.18
N SER A 240 -10.88 8.08 -0.15
CA SER A 240 -10.04 7.01 0.43
C SER A 240 -9.33 6.09 -0.57
N ALA A 241 -9.43 6.34 -1.87
CA ALA A 241 -8.78 5.50 -2.87
C ALA A 241 -7.24 5.56 -2.79
N ALA A 242 -6.58 4.40 -2.74
CA ALA A 242 -5.13 4.30 -2.63
C ALA A 242 -4.56 2.96 -3.12
N GLY A 243 -3.32 2.96 -3.60
CA GLY A 243 -2.60 1.73 -3.89
C GLY A 243 -2.33 0.94 -2.60
N VAL A 244 -1.76 1.61 -1.60
CA VAL A 244 -1.62 1.06 -0.24
C VAL A 244 -2.31 1.98 0.76
N TYR A 245 -3.20 1.42 1.57
CA TYR A 245 -4.02 2.13 2.55
C TYR A 245 -3.75 1.61 3.95
N LEU A 246 -3.35 2.49 4.87
CA LEU A 246 -2.99 2.19 6.25
C LEU A 246 -3.98 2.88 7.19
N PHE A 247 -4.91 2.14 7.80
CA PHE A 247 -6.01 2.74 8.56
C PHE A 247 -6.07 2.27 10.01
N PRO A 248 -6.57 3.10 10.93
CA PRO A 248 -6.72 2.73 12.32
C PRO A 248 -7.69 1.57 12.46
N ASP A 249 -7.53 0.81 13.53
CA ASP A 249 -8.58 -0.04 14.02
C ASP A 249 -9.45 0.78 14.99
N ASP A 250 -10.76 0.83 14.76
CA ASP A 250 -11.67 1.43 15.73
C ASP A 250 -11.83 0.55 16.98
N ALA A 251 -11.65 -0.76 16.82
CA ALA A 251 -11.71 -1.72 17.93
C ALA A 251 -10.41 -1.71 18.77
N ASP A 252 -9.28 -1.36 18.16
CA ASP A 252 -8.00 -1.17 18.82
C ASP A 252 -7.41 0.21 18.47
N PRO A 253 -7.84 1.28 19.15
CA PRO A 253 -7.30 2.61 18.92
C PRO A 253 -5.81 2.70 19.25
N GLU A 254 -5.22 1.74 19.95
CA GLU A 254 -3.77 1.70 20.18
C GLU A 254 -3.02 0.80 19.21
N GLY A 255 -3.74 0.17 18.27
CA GLY A 255 -3.17 -0.64 17.22
C GLY A 255 -2.11 0.15 16.45
N VAL A 256 -0.99 -0.51 16.18
CA VAL A 256 0.14 0.09 15.45
C VAL A 256 0.52 -0.80 14.29
N ILE A 257 0.78 -0.17 13.14
CA ILE A 257 1.40 -0.82 11.99
C ILE A 257 2.92 -0.69 12.14
N ARG A 258 3.62 -1.82 12.24
CA ARG A 258 5.07 -1.86 12.56
C ARG A 258 5.90 -2.52 11.49
N ASN A 259 7.14 -2.05 11.29
CA ASN A 259 8.13 -2.71 10.43
C ASN A 259 7.58 -2.96 9.03
N LEU A 260 6.99 -1.93 8.41
CA LEU A 260 6.46 -1.98 7.05
C LEU A 260 7.53 -1.49 6.07
N LEU A 261 7.94 -2.35 5.15
CA LEU A 261 8.81 -2.01 4.03
C LEU A 261 8.02 -2.02 2.72
N ILE A 262 8.01 -0.91 2.01
CA ILE A 262 7.51 -0.79 0.64
C ILE A 262 8.70 -0.47 -0.26
N GLU A 263 9.11 -1.38 -1.13
CA GLU A 263 10.35 -1.29 -1.90
C GLU A 263 10.15 -1.55 -3.39
N GLY A 264 10.76 -0.74 -4.26
CA GLY A 264 10.81 -1.08 -5.69
C GLY A 264 9.45 -1.09 -6.38
N CYS A 265 8.41 -0.51 -5.77
CA CYS A 265 7.05 -0.57 -6.27
C CYS A 265 6.76 0.56 -7.28
N SER A 266 5.83 0.30 -8.20
CA SER A 266 5.37 1.27 -9.19
C SER A 266 3.88 1.56 -9.03
N PHE A 267 3.51 2.83 -8.93
CA PHE A 267 2.14 3.32 -8.78
C PHE A 267 1.76 4.14 -10.01
N VAL A 268 0.91 3.58 -10.89
CA VAL A 268 0.66 4.10 -12.25
C VAL A 268 -0.82 4.13 -12.64
N GLY A 269 -1.23 5.11 -13.45
CA GLY A 269 -2.53 5.05 -14.17
C GLY A 269 -3.77 5.07 -13.25
N ASN A 270 -3.85 6.08 -12.38
CA ASN A 270 -4.86 6.10 -11.32
C ASN A 270 -6.04 7.01 -11.64
N GLY A 271 -7.19 6.70 -11.04
CA GLY A 271 -8.40 7.52 -11.10
C GLY A 271 -8.22 8.87 -10.40
N ILE A 272 -9.14 9.78 -10.68
CA ILE A 272 -9.11 11.15 -10.16
C ILE A 272 -9.22 11.13 -8.63
N GLY A 273 -8.25 11.74 -7.94
CA GLY A 273 -8.27 11.85 -6.49
C GLY A 273 -7.60 10.69 -5.74
N ALA A 274 -7.04 9.72 -6.48
CA ALA A 274 -6.31 8.59 -5.94
C ALA A 274 -5.01 8.97 -5.24
N ARG A 275 -4.50 8.07 -4.38
CA ARG A 275 -3.21 8.24 -3.70
C ARG A 275 -2.30 7.04 -3.90
N GLY A 276 -1.00 7.23 -4.05
CA GLY A 276 -0.06 6.10 -4.06
C GLY A 276 -0.14 5.32 -2.76
N ILE A 277 0.24 5.98 -1.68
CA ILE A 277 0.15 5.48 -0.31
C ILE A 277 -0.69 6.46 0.51
N TYR A 278 -1.63 5.94 1.30
CA TYR A 278 -2.46 6.75 2.17
C TYR A 278 -2.54 6.17 3.58
N CYS A 279 -2.09 6.93 4.57
CA CYS A 279 -2.19 6.59 5.98
C CYS A 279 -3.14 7.56 6.69
N PRO A 280 -4.48 7.34 6.68
CA PRO A 280 -5.39 8.15 7.47
C PRO A 280 -5.40 7.71 8.93
N SER A 281 -4.66 8.40 9.79
CA SER A 281 -4.81 8.30 11.25
C SER A 281 -4.40 6.97 11.89
N ALA A 282 -3.74 6.08 11.14
CA ALA A 282 -3.10 4.91 11.74
C ALA A 282 -1.88 5.33 12.56
N ARG A 283 -1.63 4.61 13.66
CA ARG A 283 -0.37 4.72 14.39
C ARG A 283 0.68 3.84 13.70
N THR A 284 1.88 4.38 13.47
CA THR A 284 2.94 3.70 12.72
C THR A 284 4.28 3.77 13.43
N GLU A 285 5.07 2.70 13.30
CA GLU A 285 6.44 2.61 13.81
C GLU A 285 7.32 1.88 12.79
N ASN A 286 8.52 2.40 12.51
CA ASN A 286 9.47 1.83 11.56
C ASN A 286 8.88 1.51 10.17
N VAL A 287 8.32 2.53 9.51
CA VAL A 287 7.84 2.41 8.12
C VAL A 287 8.89 2.95 7.16
N VAL A 288 9.24 2.17 6.13
CA VAL A 288 10.22 2.54 5.10
C VAL A 288 9.59 2.40 3.72
N ILE A 289 9.68 3.47 2.93
CA ILE A 289 9.25 3.52 1.54
C ILE A 289 10.48 3.88 0.71
N ARG A 290 10.95 2.96 -0.13
CA ARG A 290 12.18 3.19 -0.90
C ARG A 290 12.17 2.67 -2.32
N ASN A 291 12.96 3.29 -3.18
CA ASN A 291 13.13 2.87 -4.58
C ASN A 291 11.78 2.77 -5.34
N CYS A 292 10.77 3.54 -4.93
CA CYS A 292 9.42 3.48 -5.51
C CYS A 292 9.23 4.56 -6.59
N SER A 293 8.33 4.30 -7.54
CA SER A 293 7.92 5.26 -8.56
C SER A 293 6.43 5.58 -8.46
N PHE A 294 6.09 6.86 -8.44
CA PHE A 294 4.73 7.38 -8.42
C PHE A 294 4.52 8.23 -9.67
N ILE A 295 3.87 7.67 -10.69
CA ILE A 295 3.72 8.31 -11.99
C ILE A 295 2.24 8.30 -12.40
N SER A 296 1.56 9.44 -12.28
CA SER A 296 0.15 9.53 -12.64
C SER A 296 -0.27 10.95 -12.98
N ALA A 297 -1.11 11.13 -14.00
CA ALA A 297 -1.66 12.43 -14.38
C ALA A 297 -2.92 12.84 -13.60
N ASN A 298 -3.42 11.98 -12.70
CA ASN A 298 -4.70 12.19 -11.98
C ASN A 298 -4.60 11.91 -10.47
N MET A 299 -3.41 11.61 -9.96
CA MET A 299 -3.21 11.28 -8.56
C MET A 299 -3.25 12.55 -7.71
N ALA A 300 -4.04 12.54 -6.63
CA ALA A 300 -4.07 13.66 -5.69
C ALA A 300 -2.77 13.75 -4.89
N ASN A 301 -2.24 12.63 -4.40
CA ASN A 301 -0.99 12.60 -3.65
C ASN A 301 -0.19 11.33 -3.95
N ALA A 302 1.13 11.45 -4.15
CA ALA A 302 2.00 10.28 -4.17
C ALA A 302 1.93 9.56 -2.82
N ILE A 303 2.13 10.30 -1.73
CA ILE A 303 2.04 9.79 -0.37
C ILE A 303 1.29 10.81 0.50
N ARG A 304 0.22 10.39 1.15
CA ARG A 304 -0.52 11.20 2.14
C ARG A 304 -0.46 10.53 3.50
N TRP A 305 -0.03 11.28 4.52
CA TRP A 305 0.28 10.71 5.83
C TRP A 305 -0.42 11.45 6.98
N ILE A 306 -1.67 11.11 7.24
CA ILE A 306 -2.46 11.73 8.32
C ILE A 306 -2.34 10.91 9.62
N GLY A 307 -1.21 10.24 9.85
CA GLY A 307 -1.02 9.25 10.93
C GLY A 307 -0.64 9.86 12.29
N ARG A 308 -0.28 8.99 13.23
CA ARG A 308 0.38 9.32 14.50
C ARG A 308 1.55 8.37 14.77
N GLY A 309 2.46 8.72 15.68
CA GLY A 309 3.65 7.90 15.97
C GLY A 309 4.86 8.33 15.14
N GLU A 310 5.65 7.37 14.67
CA GLU A 310 6.80 7.65 13.82
C GLU A 310 6.36 7.90 12.38
N GLY A 311 6.88 8.96 11.77
CA GLY A 311 6.79 9.20 10.35
C GLY A 311 7.63 8.18 9.56
N PRO A 312 7.26 7.84 8.32
CA PRO A 312 8.05 6.96 7.49
C PRO A 312 9.38 7.60 7.07
N VAL A 313 10.32 6.72 6.74
CA VAL A 313 11.51 7.06 5.96
C VAL A 313 11.19 6.87 4.48
N ILE A 314 11.26 7.94 3.71
CA ILE A 314 11.05 7.97 2.26
C ILE A 314 12.41 8.19 1.60
N ASP A 315 12.88 7.21 0.83
CA ASP A 315 14.26 7.19 0.31
C ASP A 315 14.32 6.81 -1.17
N ASN A 316 15.07 7.57 -1.97
CA ASN A 316 15.35 7.24 -3.37
C ASN A 316 14.08 6.95 -4.20
N CYS A 317 13.02 7.74 -4.01
CA CYS A 317 11.76 7.60 -4.74
C CYS A 317 11.66 8.63 -5.88
N VAL A 318 10.93 8.28 -6.94
CA VAL A 318 10.63 9.17 -8.06
C VAL A 318 9.15 9.48 -8.09
N MET A 319 8.80 10.76 -8.09
CA MET A 319 7.43 11.24 -7.97
C MET A 319 7.15 12.26 -9.06
N ARG A 320 6.25 11.90 -9.98
CA ARG A 320 5.79 12.71 -11.10
C ARG A 320 4.28 12.63 -11.17
N ILE A 321 3.61 13.55 -10.50
CA ILE A 321 2.15 13.59 -10.44
C ILE A 321 1.60 14.83 -11.15
N GLY A 322 0.89 14.60 -12.25
CA GLY A 322 0.05 15.63 -12.86
C GLY A 322 -1.33 15.63 -12.20
N THR A 323 -2.02 16.76 -12.28
CA THR A 323 -3.44 16.90 -12.01
C THR A 323 -4.09 17.62 -13.20
N ARG A 324 -5.16 17.06 -13.76
CA ARG A 324 -6.08 17.92 -14.51
C ARG A 324 -6.73 18.90 -13.52
N GLN A 325 -6.36 20.19 -13.57
CA GLN A 325 -7.01 21.32 -12.90
C GLN A 325 -8.50 21.55 -13.30
N GLY A 326 -9.23 20.53 -13.71
CA GLY A 326 -10.49 20.67 -14.44
C GLY A 326 -11.78 20.41 -13.68
N ILE A 327 -11.77 20.00 -12.40
CA ILE A 327 -13.01 19.75 -11.66
C ILE A 327 -13.10 20.73 -10.50
N GLY A 328 -13.90 21.77 -10.71
CA GLY A 328 -14.16 22.89 -9.80
C GLY A 328 -14.77 22.50 -8.45
N GLY A 329 -13.97 21.87 -7.60
CA GLY A 329 -14.17 21.79 -6.16
C GLY A 329 -13.17 22.73 -5.48
N THR A 330 -13.68 23.87 -5.01
CA THR A 330 -13.01 24.84 -4.15
C THR A 330 -12.00 24.21 -3.14
N GLY A 331 -10.71 24.53 -3.27
CA GLY A 331 -9.73 24.47 -2.17
C GLY A 331 -9.03 23.14 -1.85
N GLY A 332 -9.10 22.12 -2.72
CA GLY A 332 -8.53 20.80 -2.44
C GLY A 332 -7.08 20.62 -2.90
N PHE A 333 -6.21 20.26 -1.96
CA PHE A 333 -4.78 19.92 -2.02
C PHE A 333 -4.37 18.76 -2.99
N ALA A 334 -4.85 18.78 -4.22
CA ALA A 334 -4.47 17.84 -5.27
C ALA A 334 -3.09 18.22 -5.84
N GLY A 335 -2.26 17.23 -6.16
CA GLY A 335 -0.93 17.44 -6.74
C GLY A 335 0.19 17.63 -5.71
N GLU A 336 -0.05 17.38 -4.42
CA GLU A 336 1.00 17.41 -3.40
C GLU A 336 1.66 16.05 -3.30
N VAL A 337 2.98 16.03 -3.44
CA VAL A 337 3.71 14.77 -3.41
C VAL A 337 3.71 14.17 -2.01
N PHE A 338 3.79 15.02 -0.99
CA PHE A 338 3.82 14.61 0.40
C PHE A 338 2.97 15.51 1.30
N TYR A 339 1.98 14.93 2.01
CA TYR A 339 1.06 15.67 2.91
C TYR A 339 0.90 14.96 4.27
N PRO A 340 1.81 15.22 5.22
CA PRO A 340 1.65 14.84 6.59
C PRO A 340 0.72 15.81 7.29
N LYS A 341 -0.22 15.25 8.04
CA LYS A 341 -1.16 15.99 8.86
C LYS A 341 -1.32 15.24 10.16
N GLY A 342 -0.87 15.79 11.28
CA GLY A 342 -1.07 15.14 12.56
C GLY A 342 -2.57 15.00 12.85
N ASP A 343 -2.92 13.78 13.24
CA ASP A 343 -4.24 13.46 13.79
C ASP A 343 -4.51 14.42 14.98
N PRO A 344 -5.71 15.01 15.12
CA PRO A 344 -6.08 15.74 16.34
C PRO A 344 -5.78 14.97 17.64
N ARG A 345 -5.69 13.64 17.56
CA ARG A 345 -5.41 12.70 18.66
C ARG A 345 -3.91 12.45 18.91
N GLY A 346 -2.98 12.92 18.06
CA GLY A 346 -1.56 12.64 18.27
C GLY A 346 -0.60 13.28 17.28
N PHE A 347 0.67 13.29 17.66
CA PHE A 347 1.75 13.91 16.91
C PHE A 347 2.51 12.89 16.05
N ILE A 348 3.06 13.37 14.93
CA ILE A 348 4.02 12.62 14.10
C ILE A 348 5.44 13.13 14.40
N HIS A 349 6.38 12.22 14.60
CA HIS A 349 7.80 12.52 14.81
C HIS A 349 8.73 11.70 13.92
N GLY A 350 9.97 12.16 13.70
CA GLY A 350 11.01 11.36 13.03
C GLY A 350 10.82 11.21 11.52
N PHE A 351 10.18 12.18 10.88
CA PHE A 351 9.89 12.12 9.45
C PHE A 351 11.17 12.29 8.61
N VAL A 352 11.46 11.38 7.67
CA VAL A 352 12.64 11.51 6.80
C VAL A 352 12.24 11.43 5.33
N VAL A 353 12.63 12.43 4.53
CA VAL A 353 12.50 12.43 3.07
C VAL A 353 13.85 12.71 2.44
N ARG A 354 14.40 11.75 1.71
CA ARG A 354 15.74 11.89 1.15
C ARG A 354 15.96 11.25 -0.20
N ASN A 355 16.94 11.79 -0.93
CA ASN A 355 17.38 11.28 -2.23
C ASN A 355 16.24 11.14 -3.26
N CYS A 356 15.12 11.84 -3.06
CA CYS A 356 13.95 11.70 -3.93
C CYS A 356 14.01 12.68 -5.10
N VAL A 357 13.36 12.32 -6.20
CA VAL A 357 13.12 13.20 -7.35
C VAL A 357 11.64 13.52 -7.43
N ILE A 358 11.30 14.79 -7.33
CA ILE A 358 9.95 15.35 -7.33
C ILE A 358 9.87 16.31 -8.51
N ASP A 359 9.14 15.93 -9.56
CA ASP A 359 9.25 16.56 -10.87
C ASP A 359 7.88 16.74 -11.54
N GLY A 360 7.55 17.97 -11.97
CA GLY A 360 6.37 18.27 -12.78
C GLY A 360 5.04 18.13 -12.03
N ASN A 361 4.97 18.61 -10.79
CA ASN A 361 3.77 18.50 -9.94
C ASN A 361 2.99 19.80 -9.94
N ASP A 362 1.69 19.79 -10.22
CA ASP A 362 0.92 21.03 -10.41
C ASP A 362 0.66 21.85 -9.14
N ASN A 363 0.93 21.28 -7.96
CA ASN A 363 0.77 21.94 -6.68
C ASN A 363 2.11 21.99 -5.97
N ALA A 364 2.27 21.37 -4.81
CA ALA A 364 3.51 21.45 -4.05
C ALA A 364 4.33 20.16 -4.07
N GLY A 365 5.63 20.28 -3.81
CA GLY A 365 6.51 19.13 -3.59
C GLY A 365 6.24 18.47 -2.23
N ILE A 366 6.96 18.91 -1.20
CA ILE A 366 6.89 18.37 0.15
C ILE A 366 6.17 19.38 1.06
N VAL A 367 5.01 19.02 1.62
CA VAL A 367 4.18 19.92 2.41
C VAL A 367 3.88 19.34 3.78
N PHE A 368 4.30 20.02 4.85
CA PHE A 368 3.91 19.65 6.21
C PHE A 368 2.78 20.52 6.73
N GLU A 369 1.65 19.89 7.08
CA GLU A 369 0.51 20.54 7.72
C GLU A 369 0.28 20.01 9.12
N TRP A 370 -0.24 20.89 9.99
CA TRP A 370 -0.86 20.64 11.30
C TRP A 370 -0.26 19.54 12.19
N ASN A 371 0.16 19.87 13.42
CA ASN A 371 0.51 18.88 14.45
C ASN A 371 1.69 17.92 14.10
N VAL A 372 2.65 18.35 13.25
CA VAL A 372 3.93 17.64 13.07
C VAL A 372 4.94 18.26 14.02
N VAL A 373 5.48 17.47 14.95
CA VAL A 373 6.11 18.05 16.15
C VAL A 373 7.62 18.02 16.10
N ASP A 374 8.28 16.97 15.59
CA ASP A 374 9.74 16.90 15.79
C ASP A 374 10.47 15.95 14.83
N GLY A 375 11.76 16.18 14.67
CA GLY A 375 12.70 15.26 14.03
C GLY A 375 12.50 15.14 12.52
N ILE A 376 12.13 16.22 11.84
CA ILE A 376 11.94 16.21 10.38
C ILE A 376 13.31 16.36 9.70
N VAL A 377 13.62 15.47 8.76
CA VAL A 377 14.82 15.53 7.92
C VAL A 377 14.41 15.52 6.45
N ILE A 378 14.82 16.56 5.71
CA ILE A 378 14.61 16.67 4.27
C ILE A 378 15.98 16.88 3.62
N GLU A 379 16.51 15.86 2.96
CA GLU A 379 17.89 15.93 2.46
C GLU A 379 18.11 15.37 1.06
N ASN A 380 19.01 16.01 0.30
CA ASN A 380 19.47 15.51 -1.00
C ASN A 380 18.34 15.22 -2.01
N ASN A 381 17.21 15.91 -1.90
CA ASN A 381 16.10 15.76 -2.83
C ASN A 381 16.26 16.71 -4.02
N THR A 382 15.75 16.32 -5.17
CA THR A 382 15.62 17.17 -6.36
C THR A 382 14.15 17.50 -6.54
N LEU A 383 13.80 18.78 -6.46
CA LEU A 383 12.45 19.31 -6.62
C LEU A 383 12.44 20.28 -7.79
N VAL A 384 11.70 19.94 -8.84
CA VAL A 384 11.71 20.64 -10.12
C VAL A 384 10.29 20.80 -10.65
N ASP A 385 9.99 21.95 -11.25
CA ASP A 385 8.72 22.19 -11.96
C ASP A 385 7.49 21.89 -11.09
N THR A 386 7.50 22.35 -9.82
CA THR A 386 6.30 22.31 -8.97
C THR A 386 5.45 23.56 -9.21
N GLY A 387 4.13 23.45 -9.24
CA GLY A 387 3.22 24.57 -9.53
C GLY A 387 3.11 25.60 -8.39
N ARG A 388 3.46 25.20 -7.17
CA ARG A 388 3.61 26.04 -5.97
C ARG A 388 4.95 25.73 -5.28
N GLU A 389 4.95 25.60 -3.95
CA GLU A 389 6.16 25.43 -3.14
C GLU A 389 6.90 24.12 -3.44
N GLY A 390 8.23 24.17 -3.48
CA GLY A 390 9.05 22.96 -3.42
C GLY A 390 8.92 22.31 -2.03
N ILE A 391 9.18 23.08 -0.96
CA ILE A 391 9.01 22.65 0.44
C ILE A 391 8.19 23.70 1.20
N GLY A 392 7.11 23.28 1.85
CA GLY A 392 6.23 24.14 2.65
C GLY A 392 5.97 23.60 4.06
N PHE A 393 5.97 24.50 5.05
CA PHE A 393 5.52 24.22 6.42
C PHE A 393 4.38 25.19 6.78
N PHE A 394 3.20 24.65 7.11
CA PHE A 394 2.01 25.46 7.42
C PHE A 394 1.86 25.79 8.91
N GLU A 395 2.57 25.07 9.78
CA GLU A 395 2.71 25.35 11.21
C GLU A 395 4.20 25.34 11.60
N GLU A 396 4.53 25.76 12.82
CA GLU A 396 5.90 25.77 13.35
C GLU A 396 6.33 24.35 13.77
N PRO A 397 7.18 23.65 13.00
CA PRO A 397 7.77 22.39 13.44
C PRO A 397 8.79 22.64 14.56
N CYS A 398 8.91 21.77 15.57
CA CYS A 398 9.85 22.02 16.67
C CYS A 398 11.32 21.76 16.27
N SER A 399 11.59 20.80 15.37
CA SER A 399 12.91 20.65 14.74
C SER A 399 12.84 20.14 13.30
N VAL A 400 13.56 20.83 12.42
CA VAL A 400 13.71 20.48 11.00
C VAL A 400 15.15 20.66 10.55
N LEU A 401 15.68 19.63 9.90
CA LEU A 401 16.92 19.69 9.14
C LEU A 401 16.60 19.65 7.65
N VAL A 402 16.91 20.72 6.92
CA VAL A 402 16.81 20.77 5.45
C VAL A 402 18.22 20.94 4.87
N ARG A 403 18.75 19.97 4.12
CA ARG A 403 20.12 20.06 3.58
C ARG A 403 20.32 19.43 2.21
N GLY A 404 21.19 20.00 1.38
CA GLY A 404 21.62 19.40 0.11
C GLY A 404 20.50 19.19 -0.93
N ASN A 405 19.31 19.77 -0.72
CA ASN A 405 18.22 19.70 -1.70
C ASN A 405 18.51 20.62 -2.88
N HIS A 406 18.05 20.26 -4.07
CA HIS A 406 18.08 21.08 -5.28
C HIS A 406 16.65 21.47 -5.66
N ILE A 407 16.29 22.74 -5.48
CA ILE A 407 14.92 23.24 -5.72
C ILE A 407 14.97 24.28 -6.85
N THR A 408 14.32 24.02 -7.99
CA THR A 408 14.36 24.93 -9.15
C THR A 408 13.06 24.92 -9.94
N ARG A 409 12.72 26.05 -10.57
CA ARG A 409 11.50 26.23 -11.38
C ARG A 409 10.21 25.85 -10.62
N CYS A 410 10.21 26.04 -9.31
CA CYS A 410 9.03 25.90 -8.48
C CYS A 410 8.23 27.21 -8.50
N GLY A 411 6.91 27.13 -8.59
CA GLY A 411 6.02 28.26 -8.57
C GLY A 411 6.12 29.03 -7.25
N GLN A 412 5.87 30.34 -7.31
CA GLN A 412 5.64 31.12 -6.11
C GLN A 412 4.21 30.85 -5.63
N SER A 413 4.07 30.48 -4.37
CA SER A 413 2.79 30.70 -3.72
C SER A 413 2.51 32.20 -3.70
N THR A 414 1.49 32.62 -4.44
CA THR A 414 1.00 33.99 -4.44
C THR A 414 0.34 34.39 -3.12
N ASP A 415 0.18 33.45 -2.16
CA ASP A 415 -0.70 33.63 -1.00
C ASP A 415 -0.17 33.17 0.37
N PHE A 416 1.06 32.67 0.52
CA PHE A 416 1.55 32.21 1.82
C PHE A 416 2.94 32.77 2.18
N VAL A 417 3.03 34.09 2.34
CA VAL A 417 4.04 34.70 3.21
C VAL A 417 3.32 35.07 4.51
N GLY A 418 3.23 34.10 5.41
CA GLY A 418 2.67 34.24 6.75
C GLY A 418 1.23 33.80 6.89
N THR A 419 1.00 32.55 7.29
CA THR A 419 -0.17 32.28 8.13
C THR A 419 -0.01 33.01 9.45
N ALA A 420 -1.12 33.21 10.16
CA ALA A 420 -1.17 33.82 11.49
C ALA A 420 -0.31 33.10 12.56
N ASN A 421 0.37 32.00 12.21
CA ASN A 421 1.10 31.08 13.09
C ASN A 421 2.57 30.83 12.66
N GLY A 422 3.23 31.69 11.88
CA GLY A 422 4.71 31.68 11.78
C GLY A 422 5.37 30.62 10.88
N GLY A 423 4.65 29.98 9.95
CA GLY A 423 5.21 28.95 9.05
C GLY A 423 6.37 29.44 8.15
N ILE A 424 7.30 28.52 7.84
CA ILE A 424 8.47 28.77 6.98
C ILE A 424 8.20 28.20 5.58
N VAL A 425 8.35 29.04 4.55
CA VAL A 425 8.21 28.64 3.14
C VAL A 425 9.56 28.77 2.44
N LEU A 426 10.01 27.69 1.80
CA LEU A 426 11.23 27.68 0.97
C LEU A 426 10.81 27.59 -0.50
N ALA A 427 10.59 28.74 -1.13
CA ALA A 427 10.33 28.87 -2.55
C ALA A 427 11.48 29.64 -3.22
N VAL A 428 11.97 29.14 -4.36
CA VAL A 428 13.13 29.71 -5.06
C VAL A 428 12.79 29.85 -6.54
N ASN A 429 12.75 31.09 -7.03
CA ASN A 429 12.66 31.34 -8.46
C ASN A 429 14.07 31.31 -9.07
N ASP A 430 14.23 30.45 -10.07
CA ASP A 430 15.25 30.44 -11.12
C ASP A 430 16.75 30.36 -10.73
N SER A 431 17.15 30.38 -9.46
CA SER A 431 18.57 30.32 -9.08
C SER A 431 19.01 29.08 -8.28
N GLY A 432 18.09 28.18 -7.91
CA GLY A 432 18.42 27.04 -7.06
C GLY A 432 18.70 27.44 -5.60
N VAL A 433 18.28 26.61 -4.65
CA VAL A 433 18.85 26.60 -3.30
C VAL A 433 19.59 25.28 -3.14
N THR A 434 20.84 25.35 -2.67
CA THR A 434 21.68 24.18 -2.36
C THR A 434 22.19 24.19 -0.91
N ASP A 435 21.81 25.20 -0.13
CA ASP A 435 22.34 25.43 1.21
C ASP A 435 21.62 24.61 2.28
N THR A 436 22.29 24.39 3.41
CA THR A 436 21.72 23.77 4.60
C THR A 436 20.99 24.81 5.44
N PHE A 437 19.74 24.51 5.81
CA PHE A 437 18.93 25.29 6.74
C PHE A 437 18.60 24.41 7.95
N ILE A 438 18.93 24.90 9.13
CA ILE A 438 18.53 24.29 10.40
C ILE A 438 17.49 25.21 11.02
N ILE A 439 16.28 24.68 11.24
CA ILE A 439 15.22 25.35 11.98
C ILE A 439 15.14 24.61 13.32
N SER A 440 15.56 25.29 14.39
CA SER A 440 15.44 24.80 15.76
C SER A 440 14.60 25.78 16.56
N CYS A 441 13.49 25.30 17.12
CA CYS A 441 12.77 26.06 18.12
C CYS A 441 13.54 25.99 19.45
N PRO A 442 13.75 27.12 20.16
CA PRO A 442 14.31 27.08 21.50
C PRO A 442 13.36 26.29 22.42
N SER A 443 13.86 25.18 22.95
CA SER A 443 13.12 24.29 23.85
C SER A 443 12.61 25.05 25.08
N GLY A 444 11.29 25.10 25.28
CA GLY A 444 10.69 25.68 26.50
C GLY A 444 9.35 26.38 26.33
N ILE A 445 8.90 26.66 25.10
CA ILE A 445 7.56 27.19 24.86
C ILE A 445 6.68 26.06 24.34
N ILE A 446 5.93 25.41 25.24
CA ILE A 446 4.66 24.79 24.86
C ILE A 446 3.85 25.94 24.24
N PRO A 447 3.38 25.88 22.98
CA PRO A 447 2.57 26.96 22.43
C PRO A 447 1.28 27.05 23.25
N ARG A 448 1.24 27.99 24.21
CA ARG A 448 -0.04 28.52 24.67
C ARG A 448 -0.58 29.31 23.51
N TRP A 449 -1.67 28.82 22.96
CA TRP A 449 -2.46 29.46 21.92
C TRP A 449 -2.79 30.89 22.32
N SER A 450 -2.01 31.85 21.85
CA SER A 450 -2.36 33.27 21.87
C SER A 450 -2.15 33.83 20.48
N ARG A 451 -3.27 34.18 19.84
CA ARG A 451 -3.31 34.91 18.57
C ARG A 451 -2.52 36.21 18.72
N GLY A 452 -1.48 36.38 17.91
CA GLY A 452 -0.96 37.70 17.56
C GLY A 452 0.52 37.94 17.84
N ALA A 453 1.38 37.48 16.94
CA ALA A 453 2.67 38.13 16.70
C ALA A 453 2.98 38.05 15.20
N ARG A 454 3.00 39.22 14.53
CA ARG A 454 3.37 39.34 13.11
C ARG A 454 4.86 39.71 13.04
N GLY A 455 5.69 38.79 12.57
CA GLY A 455 7.11 39.05 12.26
C GLY A 455 7.42 38.65 10.82
N ILE A 456 7.74 39.63 9.97
CA ILE A 456 8.21 39.39 8.59
C ILE A 456 9.73 39.27 8.63
N HIS A 457 10.27 38.09 8.35
CA HIS A 457 11.70 37.94 8.06
C HIS A 457 11.91 37.92 6.54
N ARG A 458 12.13 39.11 5.95
CA ARG A 458 12.78 39.19 4.63
C ARG A 458 14.24 38.77 4.79
N LEU A 459 14.61 37.60 4.30
CA LEU A 459 16.01 37.25 4.12
C LEU A 459 16.62 38.17 3.05
N ARG A 460 17.30 39.23 3.49
CA ARG A 460 18.24 39.94 2.63
C ARG A 460 19.37 38.98 2.29
N LYS A 461 19.79 38.98 1.02
CA LYS A 461 20.99 38.30 0.53
C LYS A 461 22.15 38.54 1.52
N PRO A 462 22.71 37.52 2.19
CA PRO A 462 23.76 37.74 3.17
C PRO A 462 25.04 38.15 2.46
N SER A 463 25.44 39.41 2.60
CA SER A 463 26.83 39.82 2.41
C SER A 463 27.61 39.32 3.63
N GLY A 464 28.12 38.09 3.56
CA GLY A 464 28.98 37.51 4.60
C GLY A 464 28.53 36.13 5.04
N ILE A 465 28.95 35.11 4.29
CA ILE A 465 28.85 33.71 4.67
C ILE A 465 29.89 33.45 5.78
N ARG A 466 29.46 32.94 6.94
CA ARG A 466 30.31 32.11 7.80
C ARG A 466 29.77 30.69 7.75
N ALA A 467 30.59 29.80 7.19
CA ALA A 467 30.41 28.37 7.33
C ALA A 467 30.53 27.99 8.81
N ILE A 468 29.61 27.15 9.29
CA ILE A 468 29.82 26.26 10.43
C ILE A 468 29.74 24.84 9.87
#